data_AF-A0A2N2QPI4-F1
#
_entry.id   AF-A0A2N2QPI4-F1
#
_cell.length_a   1.000
_cell.length_b   1.000
_cell.length_c   1.000
_cell.angle_alpha   90.00
_cell.angle_beta   90.00
_cell.angle_gamma   90.00
#
_symmetry.space_group_name_H-M   'P 1'
#
loop_
_entity.id
_entity.type
_entity.pdbx_description
1 polymer ?
#
loop_
_entity_poly.entity_id
_entity_poly.type
_entity_poly.pdbx_seq_one_letter_code
_entity_poly.pdbx_strand_id
1 'polypeptide(L)'
;MSVYTIVGREELAAWLQPLSLGELRDHAGIAAGMQNSNYFVTTAAGRFVLTLFERIDVGELDFYLALQEHLAVRGLPCPRPLVDGQGRRWRPLAGKPAALLSCLPGAAIETPDAAQCLAVGRLLGQLHGAAGDFPAPLANPCGADWCRETGQALLPLLSSDEAALLADELAFQAAVDRSALPRGVIHADLFRDNVLWEGTRPSGVLDFYFAGADCLLLDLAVVANDWCFSAEALAALVAGYSNVRPLGEAEAEAWPAMRRAAALRFWLLRLDAQHRPRAGAVVTIKDPEQFRRLLESFRLAPTPLPR
;
A
#
# COMPACT_ATOMS: atom_id res chain seq x y z
N MET A 1 15.73 17.44 -1.43
CA MET A 1 16.10 16.02 -1.21
C MET A 1 15.26 15.51 -0.05
N SER A 2 14.50 14.41 -0.23
CA SER A 2 13.66 13.79 0.82
C SER A 2 14.43 12.71 1.63
N VAL A 3 15.75 12.79 1.63
CA VAL A 3 16.61 11.90 2.41
C VAL A 3 16.75 12.51 3.80
N TYR A 4 16.19 11.84 4.81
CA TYR A 4 16.26 12.27 6.20
C TYR A 4 17.56 11.81 6.86
N THR A 5 17.99 10.59 6.57
CA THR A 5 19.22 9.98 7.10
C THR A 5 20.27 9.86 6.00
N ILE A 6 21.43 10.51 6.19
CA ILE A 6 22.55 10.49 5.24
C ILE A 6 23.43 9.26 5.50
N VAL A 7 23.63 8.44 4.46
CA VAL A 7 24.53 7.28 4.51
C VAL A 7 25.84 7.57 3.76
N GLY A 8 26.97 7.41 4.47
CA GLY A 8 28.31 7.56 3.91
C GLY A 8 28.73 6.37 3.03
N ARG A 9 29.58 6.60 2.02
CA ARG A 9 30.03 5.56 1.08
C ARG A 9 30.75 4.40 1.77
N GLU A 10 31.65 4.71 2.71
CA GLU A 10 32.42 3.69 3.45
C GLU A 10 31.54 2.86 4.37
N GLU A 11 30.64 3.52 5.11
CA GLU A 11 29.65 2.85 5.97
C GLU A 11 28.75 1.92 5.16
N LEU A 12 28.23 2.40 4.02
CA LEU A 12 27.41 1.58 3.12
C LEU A 12 28.20 0.41 2.55
N ALA A 13 29.44 0.63 2.09
CA ALA A 13 30.28 -0.43 1.54
C ALA A 13 30.54 -1.54 2.57
N ALA A 14 30.82 -1.17 3.83
CA ALA A 14 30.97 -2.13 4.93
C ALA A 14 29.66 -2.87 5.23
N TRP A 15 28.53 -2.16 5.25
CA TRP A 15 27.22 -2.75 5.50
C TRP A 15 26.80 -3.75 4.40
N LEU A 16 27.21 -3.55 3.15
CA LEU A 16 26.91 -4.45 2.03
C LEU A 16 27.72 -5.75 2.03
N GLN A 17 28.86 -5.82 2.73
CA GLN A 17 29.77 -6.99 2.70
C GLN A 17 29.05 -8.33 2.97
N PRO A 18 28.20 -8.46 4.01
CA PRO A 18 27.53 -9.74 4.29
C PRO A 18 26.52 -10.19 3.22
N LEU A 19 26.13 -9.31 2.29
CA LEU A 19 25.25 -9.64 1.16
C LEU A 19 26.02 -10.14 -0.06
N SER A 20 27.36 -10.07 -0.07
CA SER A 20 28.22 -10.62 -1.13
C SER A 20 27.89 -10.11 -2.54
N LEU A 21 27.58 -8.81 -2.67
CA LEU A 21 27.15 -8.17 -3.93
C LEU A 21 28.31 -7.58 -4.78
N GLY A 22 29.55 -7.88 -4.39
CA GLY A 22 30.75 -7.28 -4.95
C GLY A 22 30.94 -5.80 -4.59
N GLU A 23 31.76 -5.10 -5.36
CA GLU A 23 32.13 -3.70 -5.08
C GLU A 23 30.94 -2.75 -5.21
N LEU A 24 30.83 -1.79 -4.27
CA LEU A 24 29.93 -0.64 -4.38
C LEU A 24 30.46 0.34 -5.43
N ARG A 25 29.70 0.51 -6.52
CA ARG A 25 30.03 1.43 -7.62
C ARG A 25 29.45 2.83 -7.37
N ASP A 26 28.18 2.91 -7.02
CA ASP A 26 27.48 4.18 -6.84
C ASP A 26 26.32 4.07 -5.83
N HIS A 27 25.96 5.17 -5.19
CA HIS A 27 24.71 5.27 -4.43
C HIS A 27 24.14 6.70 -4.47
N ALA A 28 22.84 6.81 -4.71
CA ALA A 28 22.17 8.11 -4.89
C ALA A 28 20.83 8.13 -4.17
N GLY A 29 20.55 9.21 -3.44
CA GLY A 29 19.29 9.41 -2.74
C GLY A 29 18.11 9.53 -3.71
N ILE A 30 16.98 8.90 -3.36
CA ILE A 30 15.74 8.94 -4.12
C ILE A 30 14.86 10.03 -3.50
N ALA A 31 14.49 11.03 -4.30
CA ALA A 31 13.63 12.13 -3.84
C ALA A 31 12.13 11.73 -3.71
N ALA A 32 11.79 10.50 -4.07
CA ALA A 32 10.45 9.92 -3.97
C ALA A 32 10.34 9.08 -2.69
N GLY A 33 9.36 9.43 -1.84
CA GLY A 33 9.11 8.79 -0.55
C GLY A 33 8.92 9.83 0.56
N MET A 34 7.78 9.76 1.26
CA MET A 34 7.41 10.73 2.31
C MET A 34 7.79 10.28 3.72
N GLN A 35 8.18 9.01 3.90
CA GLN A 35 8.31 8.40 5.24
C GLN A 35 9.68 7.75 5.50
N ASN A 36 10.36 7.28 4.46
CA ASN A 36 11.62 6.54 4.58
C ASN A 36 12.70 7.16 3.69
N SER A 37 13.96 7.03 4.11
CA SER A 37 15.10 7.45 3.30
C SER A 37 15.42 6.32 2.31
N ASN A 38 15.22 6.57 1.02
CA ASN A 38 15.47 5.61 -0.05
C ASN A 38 16.71 5.99 -0.86
N TYR A 39 17.50 5.00 -1.27
CA TYR A 39 18.69 5.17 -2.09
C TYR A 39 18.73 4.14 -3.21
N PHE A 40 19.07 4.56 -4.42
CA PHE A 40 19.59 3.63 -5.41
C PHE A 40 21.00 3.22 -5.03
N VAL A 41 21.29 1.93 -5.07
CA VAL A 41 22.62 1.37 -4.79
C VAL A 41 23.03 0.51 -5.97
N THR A 42 24.17 0.84 -6.58
CA THR A 42 24.72 0.08 -7.71
C THR A 42 25.98 -0.64 -7.26
N THR A 43 26.00 -1.97 -7.40
CA THR A 43 27.16 -2.80 -7.11
C THR A 43 27.63 -3.55 -8.35
N ALA A 44 28.66 -4.38 -8.23
CA ALA A 44 29.07 -5.29 -9.30
C ALA A 44 27.97 -6.31 -9.70
N ALA A 45 27.10 -6.69 -8.77
CA ALA A 45 26.02 -7.65 -8.98
C ALA A 45 24.74 -7.05 -9.59
N GLY A 46 24.57 -5.72 -9.58
CA GLY A 46 23.39 -5.07 -10.15
C GLY A 46 22.97 -3.80 -9.41
N ARG A 47 21.72 -3.39 -9.64
CA ARG A 47 21.11 -2.20 -9.02
C ARG A 47 20.05 -2.62 -8.01
N PHE A 48 20.04 -1.95 -6.87
CA PHE A 48 19.22 -2.22 -5.71
C PHE A 48 18.61 -0.93 -5.16
N VAL A 49 17.62 -1.08 -4.27
CA VAL A 49 17.05 0.01 -3.49
C VAL A 49 17.36 -0.25 -2.02
N LEU A 50 18.09 0.65 -1.38
CA LEU A 50 18.29 0.67 0.06
C LEU A 50 17.21 1.54 0.68
N THR A 51 16.50 1.01 1.66
CA THR A 51 15.50 1.73 2.45
C THR A 51 15.95 1.77 3.90
N LEU A 52 16.07 2.98 4.46
CA LEU A 52 16.24 3.20 5.89
C LEU A 52 14.89 3.59 6.47
N PHE A 53 14.44 2.81 7.44
CA PHE A 53 13.15 2.97 8.07
C PHE A 53 13.24 4.00 9.18
N GLU A 54 12.66 5.18 8.95
CA GLU A 54 12.82 6.31 9.87
C GLU A 54 12.08 6.09 11.18
N ARG A 55 10.86 5.52 11.07
CA ARG A 55 9.95 5.22 12.17
C ARG A 55 9.09 4.01 11.80
N ILE A 56 9.50 2.83 12.24
CA ILE A 56 8.72 1.59 12.13
C ILE A 56 8.98 0.74 13.37
N ASP A 57 7.98 0.00 13.83
CA ASP A 57 8.23 -1.08 14.78
C ASP A 57 9.00 -2.22 14.09
N VAL A 58 9.97 -2.80 14.80
CA VAL A 58 10.83 -3.83 14.21
C VAL A 58 10.05 -5.12 13.89
N GLY A 59 9.05 -5.47 14.71
CA GLY A 59 8.20 -6.63 14.45
C GLY A 59 7.32 -6.44 13.21
N GLU A 60 6.82 -5.23 13.00
CA GLU A 60 6.10 -4.87 11.76
C GLU A 60 7.02 -4.94 10.53
N LEU A 61 8.26 -4.44 10.65
CA LEU A 61 9.24 -4.50 9.56
C LEU A 61 9.55 -5.95 9.15
N ASP A 62 9.76 -6.84 10.12
CA ASP A 62 9.99 -8.25 9.84
C ASP A 62 8.82 -8.89 9.08
N PHE A 63 7.58 -8.55 9.45
CA PHE A 63 6.38 -8.98 8.73
C PHE A 63 6.37 -8.49 7.27
N TYR A 64 6.56 -7.19 7.04
CA TYR A 64 6.49 -6.62 5.68
C TYR A 64 7.57 -7.20 4.76
N LEU A 65 8.81 -7.32 5.24
CA LEU A 65 9.90 -7.89 4.43
C LEU A 65 9.67 -9.40 4.18
N ALA A 66 9.16 -10.15 5.15
CA ALA A 66 8.82 -11.55 4.95
C ALA A 66 7.67 -11.71 3.94
N LEU A 67 6.66 -10.84 3.99
CA LEU A 67 5.57 -10.83 3.01
C LEU A 67 6.09 -10.55 1.60
N GLN A 68 6.92 -9.52 1.43
CA GLN A 68 7.52 -9.18 0.15
C GLN A 68 8.36 -10.32 -0.43
N GLU A 69 9.17 -11.00 0.40
CA GLU A 69 9.91 -12.19 -0.03
C GLU A 69 8.96 -13.32 -0.46
N HIS A 70 7.93 -13.59 0.33
CA HIS A 70 6.96 -14.65 0.07
C HIS A 70 6.22 -14.45 -1.25
N LEU A 71 5.81 -13.21 -1.55
CA LEU A 71 5.16 -12.81 -2.79
C LEU A 71 6.12 -12.87 -3.99
N ALA A 72 7.34 -12.37 -3.83
CA ALA A 72 8.35 -12.38 -4.88
C ALA A 72 8.73 -13.81 -5.31
N VAL A 73 8.86 -14.75 -4.35
CA VAL A 73 9.12 -16.17 -4.64
C VAL A 73 7.97 -16.82 -5.42
N ARG A 74 6.75 -16.32 -5.26
CA ARG A 74 5.55 -16.77 -6.00
C ARG A 74 5.35 -16.03 -7.33
N GLY A 75 6.34 -15.23 -7.75
CA GLY A 75 6.35 -14.58 -9.06
C GLY A 75 5.58 -13.26 -9.13
N LEU A 76 5.14 -12.70 -7.99
CA LEU A 76 4.62 -11.34 -7.99
C LEU A 76 5.77 -10.36 -8.28
N PRO A 77 5.60 -9.38 -9.19
CA PRO A 77 6.62 -8.38 -9.44
C PRO A 77 6.65 -7.37 -8.29
N CYS A 78 7.28 -7.72 -7.15
CA CYS A 78 7.45 -6.82 -6.00
C CYS A 78 8.91 -6.78 -5.54
N PRO A 79 9.35 -5.73 -4.82
CA PRO A 79 10.71 -5.65 -4.32
C PRO A 79 11.01 -6.85 -3.42
N ARG A 80 12.04 -7.62 -3.77
CA ARG A 80 12.50 -8.75 -2.96
C ARG A 80 13.60 -8.27 -2.01
N PRO A 81 13.44 -8.41 -0.69
CA PRO A 81 14.52 -8.11 0.24
C PRO A 81 15.67 -9.10 0.07
N LEU A 82 16.89 -8.60 0.15
CA LEU A 82 18.09 -9.42 0.18
C LEU A 82 18.33 -9.91 1.60
N VAL A 83 18.71 -11.17 1.69
CA VAL A 83 18.94 -11.88 2.95
C VAL A 83 20.44 -12.08 3.13
N ASP A 84 20.97 -11.77 4.31
CA ASP A 84 22.37 -12.03 4.60
C ASP A 84 22.64 -13.52 4.91
N GLY A 85 23.92 -13.89 5.06
CA GLY A 85 24.30 -15.27 5.40
C GLY A 85 23.77 -15.80 6.74
N GLN A 86 23.14 -14.95 7.57
CA GLN A 86 22.51 -15.32 8.84
C GLN A 86 20.97 -15.37 8.73
N GLY A 87 20.40 -15.19 7.53
CA GLY A 87 18.95 -15.22 7.34
C GLY A 87 18.24 -13.89 7.64
N ARG A 88 18.99 -12.80 7.88
CA ARG A 88 18.38 -11.49 8.24
C ARG A 88 18.02 -10.70 6.99
N ARG A 89 16.78 -10.17 6.96
CA ARG A 89 16.24 -9.33 5.88
C ARG A 89 16.58 -7.83 6.05
N TRP A 90 16.89 -7.41 7.27
CA TRP A 90 17.27 -6.05 7.59
C TRP A 90 18.37 -6.05 8.65
N ARG A 91 19.16 -4.98 8.69
CA ARG A 91 20.23 -4.74 9.67
C ARG A 91 20.34 -3.24 9.97
N PRO A 92 20.82 -2.84 11.16
CA PRO A 92 21.05 -1.43 11.44
C PRO A 92 22.06 -0.79 10.47
N LEU A 93 21.79 0.44 10.04
CA LEU A 93 22.67 1.31 9.25
C LEU A 93 22.38 2.77 9.65
N ALA A 94 23.41 3.57 9.94
CA ALA A 94 23.23 4.94 10.43
C ALA A 94 22.25 5.06 11.62
N GLY A 95 22.23 4.05 12.51
CA GLY A 95 21.35 4.00 13.68
C GLY A 95 19.88 3.68 13.40
N LYS A 96 19.53 3.29 12.16
CA LYS A 96 18.16 2.93 11.75
C LYS A 96 18.10 1.50 11.21
N PRO A 97 16.97 0.79 11.33
CA PRO A 97 16.74 -0.42 10.55
C PRO A 97 16.86 -0.11 9.06
N ALA A 98 17.62 -0.92 8.33
CA ALA A 98 17.78 -0.78 6.89
C ALA A 98 17.66 -2.13 6.18
N ALA A 99 17.01 -2.13 5.02
CA ALA A 99 16.88 -3.28 4.15
C ALA A 99 17.34 -2.91 2.73
N LEU A 100 17.93 -3.89 2.04
CA LEU A 100 18.29 -3.76 0.64
C LEU A 100 17.33 -4.63 -0.17
N LEU A 101 16.65 -4.04 -1.14
CA LEU A 101 15.66 -4.69 -1.97
C LEU A 101 16.09 -4.69 -3.44
N SER A 102 15.60 -5.65 -4.21
CA SER A 102 15.77 -5.64 -5.67
C SER A 102 15.20 -4.36 -6.27
N CYS A 103 15.91 -3.74 -7.20
CA CYS A 103 15.39 -2.60 -7.97
C CYS A 103 14.48 -3.12 -9.08
N LEU A 104 13.23 -2.65 -9.11
CA LEU A 104 12.29 -2.98 -10.16
C LEU A 104 12.36 -1.94 -11.30
N PRO A 105 12.20 -2.37 -12.57
CA PRO A 105 12.16 -1.47 -13.71
C PRO A 105 10.77 -0.85 -13.88
N GLY A 106 10.69 0.18 -14.73
CA GLY A 106 9.44 0.83 -15.11
C GLY A 106 9.16 2.14 -14.37
N ALA A 107 8.00 2.70 -14.65
CA ALA A 107 7.53 3.96 -14.07
C ALA A 107 6.04 3.87 -13.70
N ALA A 108 5.61 4.67 -12.73
CA ALA A 108 4.19 4.84 -12.44
C ALA A 108 3.48 5.59 -13.58
N ILE A 109 2.17 5.42 -13.68
CA ILE A 109 1.31 6.11 -14.64
C ILE A 109 0.30 6.99 -13.89
N GLU A 110 0.02 8.18 -14.41
CA GLU A 110 -0.93 9.09 -13.75
C GLU A 110 -2.37 8.87 -14.20
N THR A 111 -2.58 8.53 -15.48
CA THR A 111 -3.90 8.41 -16.11
C THR A 111 -4.04 7.04 -16.78
N PRO A 112 -4.56 6.03 -16.04
CA PRO A 112 -4.68 4.67 -16.55
C PRO A 112 -5.85 4.56 -17.52
N ASP A 113 -5.68 3.77 -18.58
CA ASP A 113 -6.75 3.35 -19.45
C ASP A 113 -7.46 2.07 -18.94
N ALA A 114 -8.51 1.63 -19.63
CA ALA A 114 -9.27 0.44 -19.27
C ALA A 114 -8.42 -0.84 -19.34
N ALA A 115 -7.46 -0.95 -20.27
CA ALA A 115 -6.59 -2.11 -20.38
C ALA A 115 -5.63 -2.21 -19.20
N GLN A 116 -5.11 -1.08 -18.72
CA GLN A 116 -4.30 -0.98 -17.53
C GLN A 116 -5.11 -1.29 -16.27
N CYS A 117 -6.35 -0.82 -16.18
CA CYS A 117 -7.27 -1.20 -15.09
C CYS A 117 -7.50 -2.72 -15.06
N LEU A 118 -7.74 -3.36 -16.20
CA LEU A 118 -7.84 -4.82 -16.31
C LEU A 118 -6.57 -5.53 -15.84
N ALA A 119 -5.39 -5.04 -16.24
CA ALA A 119 -4.11 -5.61 -15.83
C ALA A 119 -3.87 -5.49 -14.32
N VAL A 120 -4.21 -4.36 -13.69
CA VAL A 120 -4.12 -4.19 -12.24
C VAL A 120 -5.11 -5.05 -11.49
N GLY A 121 -6.33 -5.24 -12.02
CA GLY A 121 -7.30 -6.17 -11.43
C GLY A 121 -6.75 -7.58 -11.38
N ARG A 122 -6.17 -8.06 -12.50
CA ARG A 122 -5.49 -9.35 -12.57
C ARG A 122 -4.33 -9.45 -11.57
N LEU A 123 -3.50 -8.41 -11.49
CA LEU A 123 -2.36 -8.33 -10.57
C LEU A 123 -2.80 -8.41 -9.10
N LEU A 124 -3.87 -7.72 -8.72
CA LEU A 124 -4.42 -7.77 -7.37
C LEU A 124 -4.96 -9.17 -7.04
N GLY A 125 -5.67 -9.81 -7.96
CA GLY A 125 -6.11 -11.20 -7.79
C GLY A 125 -4.94 -12.17 -7.61
N GLN A 126 -3.85 -11.96 -8.36
CA GLN A 126 -2.61 -12.73 -8.22
C GLN A 126 -1.93 -12.49 -6.87
N LEU A 127 -1.90 -11.24 -6.40
CA LEU A 127 -1.38 -10.90 -5.07
C LEU A 127 -2.14 -11.66 -3.99
N HIS A 128 -3.48 -11.59 -3.99
CA HIS A 128 -4.31 -12.30 -3.01
C HIS A 128 -4.11 -13.82 -3.06
N GLY A 129 -4.00 -14.40 -4.26
CA GLY A 129 -3.72 -15.83 -4.42
C GLY A 129 -2.32 -16.20 -3.91
N ALA A 130 -1.31 -15.40 -4.25
CA ALA A 130 0.08 -15.62 -3.83
C ALA A 130 0.26 -15.42 -2.32
N ALA A 131 -0.58 -14.64 -1.64
CA ALA A 131 -0.51 -14.45 -0.20
C ALA A 131 -1.36 -15.47 0.60
N GLY A 132 -2.11 -16.34 -0.08
CA GLY A 132 -3.13 -17.20 0.54
C GLY A 132 -2.58 -18.17 1.59
N ASP A 133 -1.32 -18.58 1.48
CA ASP A 133 -0.62 -19.44 2.43
C ASP A 133 0.45 -18.71 3.26
N PHE A 134 0.42 -17.37 3.30
CA PHE A 134 1.32 -16.59 4.15
C PHE A 134 1.02 -16.86 5.64
N PRO A 135 2.00 -17.30 6.44
CA PRO A 135 1.75 -17.68 7.82
C PRO A 135 1.57 -16.44 8.71
N ALA A 136 0.54 -16.49 9.56
CA ALA A 136 0.29 -15.54 10.65
C ALA A 136 0.41 -14.05 10.24
N PRO A 137 -0.42 -13.59 9.28
CA PRO A 137 -0.38 -12.18 8.88
C PRO A 137 -0.81 -11.25 10.02
N LEU A 138 -0.14 -10.10 10.14
CA LEU A 138 -0.57 -9.02 11.04
C LEU A 138 -1.93 -8.49 10.60
N ALA A 139 -2.70 -7.95 11.55
CA ALA A 139 -3.96 -7.27 11.23
C ALA A 139 -3.68 -6.02 10.37
N ASN A 140 -4.62 -5.66 9.48
CA ASN A 140 -4.54 -4.41 8.73
C ASN A 140 -4.36 -3.21 9.70
N PRO A 141 -3.25 -2.45 9.61
CA PRO A 141 -2.93 -1.38 10.56
C PRO A 141 -3.95 -0.23 10.51
N CYS A 142 -4.67 -0.10 9.39
CA CYS A 142 -5.74 0.89 9.21
C CYS A 142 -7.07 0.22 8.89
N GLY A 143 -7.35 -0.91 9.57
CA GLY A 143 -8.62 -1.64 9.48
C GLY A 143 -9.80 -0.96 10.16
N ALA A 144 -10.91 -1.70 10.33
CA ALA A 144 -12.16 -1.16 10.87
C ALA A 144 -12.02 -0.58 12.29
N ASP A 145 -11.26 -1.24 13.18
CA ASP A 145 -11.03 -0.76 14.55
C ASP A 145 -10.25 0.56 14.57
N TRP A 146 -9.18 0.65 13.77
CA TRP A 146 -8.42 1.87 13.61
C TRP A 146 -9.29 3.01 13.07
N CYS A 147 -10.15 2.74 12.07
CA CYS A 147 -11.06 3.73 11.52
C CYS A 147 -12.04 4.25 12.58
N ARG A 148 -12.60 3.35 13.40
CA ARG A 148 -13.51 3.70 14.50
C ARG A 148 -12.81 4.60 15.52
N GLU A 149 -11.65 4.19 16.02
CA GLU A 149 -10.91 4.91 17.06
C GLU A 149 -10.39 6.26 16.58
N THR A 150 -9.77 6.28 15.39
CA THR A 150 -9.26 7.51 14.79
C THR A 150 -10.39 8.47 14.46
N GLY A 151 -11.49 7.96 13.91
CA GLY A 151 -12.68 8.76 13.62
C GLY A 151 -13.27 9.39 14.87
N GLN A 152 -13.48 8.61 15.95
CA GLN A 152 -13.97 9.13 17.23
C GLN A 152 -13.06 10.22 17.81
N ALA A 153 -11.75 10.04 17.70
CA ALA A 153 -10.77 10.99 18.21
C ALA A 153 -10.64 12.27 17.34
N LEU A 154 -11.06 12.22 16.08
CA LEU A 154 -11.06 13.36 15.15
C LEU A 154 -12.34 14.18 15.23
N LEU A 155 -13.50 13.58 15.55
CA LEU A 155 -14.80 14.29 15.65
C LEU A 155 -14.74 15.67 16.34
N PRO A 156 -14.11 15.86 17.51
CA PRO A 156 -14.08 17.17 18.18
C PRO A 156 -13.19 18.21 17.49
N LEU A 157 -12.40 17.83 16.48
CA LEU A 157 -11.45 18.69 15.77
C LEU A 157 -11.98 19.18 14.42
N LEU A 158 -13.12 18.65 13.97
CA LEU A 158 -13.70 18.89 12.65
C LEU A 158 -14.76 20.00 12.67
N SER A 159 -15.07 20.56 11.50
CA SER A 159 -16.25 21.41 11.35
C SER A 159 -17.55 20.62 11.62
N SER A 160 -18.64 21.33 11.90
CA SER A 160 -19.95 20.70 12.17
C SER A 160 -20.38 19.75 11.04
N ASP A 161 -20.20 20.15 9.79
CA ASP A 161 -20.61 19.36 8.62
C ASP A 161 -19.73 18.10 8.45
N GLU A 162 -18.41 18.24 8.62
CA GLU A 162 -17.48 17.11 8.56
C GLU A 162 -17.71 16.13 9.72
N ALA A 163 -17.94 16.63 10.94
CA ALA A 163 -18.21 15.80 12.10
C ALA A 163 -19.52 15.01 11.92
N ALA A 164 -20.57 15.64 11.37
CA ALA A 164 -21.83 14.98 11.06
C ALA A 164 -21.66 13.88 9.99
N LEU A 165 -20.95 14.19 8.89
CA LEU A 165 -20.61 13.23 7.84
C LEU A 165 -19.83 12.04 8.41
N LEU A 166 -18.80 12.29 9.22
CA LEU A 166 -17.95 11.27 9.80
C LEU A 166 -18.73 10.39 10.79
N ALA A 167 -19.50 10.98 11.70
CA ALA A 167 -20.27 10.24 12.70
C ALA A 167 -21.29 9.31 12.04
N ASP A 168 -22.02 9.79 11.03
CA ASP A 168 -22.98 8.99 10.29
C ASP A 168 -22.30 7.86 9.50
N GLU A 169 -21.16 8.13 8.85
CA GLU A 169 -20.43 7.09 8.12
C GLU A 169 -19.86 6.02 9.07
N LEU A 170 -19.32 6.40 10.22
CA LEU A 170 -18.84 5.44 11.22
C LEU A 170 -19.97 4.54 11.73
N ALA A 171 -21.14 5.11 12.00
CA ALA A 171 -22.32 4.36 12.40
C ALA A 171 -22.79 3.39 11.31
N PHE A 172 -22.82 3.84 10.05
CA PHE A 172 -23.13 2.99 8.91
C PHE A 172 -22.14 1.82 8.79
N GLN A 173 -20.84 2.08 8.81
CA GLN A 173 -19.81 1.04 8.65
C GLN A 173 -19.79 0.03 9.79
N ALA A 174 -20.14 0.45 11.01
CA ALA A 174 -20.28 -0.46 12.15
C ALA A 174 -21.47 -1.44 12.00
N ALA A 175 -22.49 -1.08 11.21
CA ALA A 175 -23.66 -1.92 10.95
C ALA A 175 -23.51 -2.87 9.76
N VAL A 176 -22.45 -2.73 8.96
CA VAL A 176 -22.19 -3.60 7.80
C VAL A 176 -21.65 -4.95 8.27
N ASP A 177 -22.39 -6.03 8.00
CA ASP A 177 -21.91 -7.38 8.24
C ASP A 177 -20.86 -7.76 7.19
N ARG A 178 -19.66 -8.09 7.66
CA ARG A 178 -18.51 -8.53 6.84
C ARG A 178 -18.10 -9.97 7.12
N SER A 179 -18.85 -10.68 7.97
CA SER A 179 -18.50 -12.03 8.44
C SER A 179 -18.46 -13.06 7.31
N ALA A 180 -19.32 -12.89 6.30
CA ALA A 180 -19.37 -13.74 5.11
C ALA A 180 -18.32 -13.40 4.05
N LEU A 181 -17.58 -12.28 4.20
CA LEU A 181 -16.62 -11.86 3.20
C LEU A 181 -15.31 -12.64 3.33
N PRO A 182 -14.74 -13.14 2.21
CA PRO A 182 -13.45 -13.81 2.27
C PRO A 182 -12.33 -12.88 2.74
N ARG A 183 -11.45 -13.41 3.58
CA ARG A 183 -10.35 -12.68 4.20
C ARG A 183 -9.00 -13.27 3.79
N GLY A 184 -7.98 -12.43 3.82
CA GLY A 184 -6.60 -12.81 3.55
C GLY A 184 -5.70 -11.59 3.65
N VAL A 185 -4.46 -11.73 3.19
CA VAL A 185 -3.55 -10.58 3.11
C VAL A 185 -3.98 -9.66 1.98
N ILE A 186 -4.13 -8.39 2.31
CA ILE A 186 -4.37 -7.28 1.39
C ILE A 186 -3.16 -6.35 1.36
N HIS A 187 -2.97 -5.63 0.27
CA HIS A 187 -1.99 -4.55 0.14
C HIS A 187 -2.45 -3.27 0.85
N ALA A 188 -3.75 -2.96 0.77
CA ALA A 188 -4.42 -1.80 1.38
C ALA A 188 -3.95 -0.41 0.89
N ASP A 189 -3.10 -0.35 -0.13
CA ASP A 189 -2.56 0.92 -0.67
C ASP A 189 -2.05 0.79 -2.12
N LEU A 190 -2.68 -0.09 -2.92
CA LEU A 190 -2.26 -0.34 -4.30
C LEU A 190 -2.75 0.78 -5.25
N PHE A 191 -2.28 2.00 -5.02
CA PHE A 191 -2.52 3.17 -5.84
C PHE A 191 -1.63 3.18 -7.10
N ARG A 192 -1.95 4.06 -8.04
CA ARG A 192 -1.22 4.24 -9.30
C ARG A 192 0.27 4.51 -9.13
N ASP A 193 0.65 5.28 -8.11
CA ASP A 193 2.03 5.62 -7.79
C ASP A 193 2.81 4.41 -7.22
N ASN A 194 2.11 3.37 -6.75
CA ASN A 194 2.68 2.14 -6.22
C ASN A 194 2.74 0.99 -7.25
N VAL A 195 2.34 1.23 -8.51
CA VAL A 195 2.46 0.24 -9.59
C VAL A 195 3.36 0.77 -10.70
N LEU A 196 4.46 0.06 -10.95
CA LEU A 196 5.40 0.35 -12.03
C LEU A 196 5.02 -0.40 -13.30
N TRP A 197 5.30 0.22 -14.45
CA TRP A 197 4.97 -0.29 -15.77
C TRP A 197 6.17 -0.30 -16.71
N GLU A 198 6.30 -1.38 -17.49
CA GLU A 198 7.14 -1.45 -18.68
C GLU A 198 6.27 -1.69 -19.91
N GLY A 199 6.06 -0.64 -20.69
CA GLY A 199 5.09 -0.65 -21.78
C GLY A 199 3.69 -0.86 -21.23
N THR A 200 3.05 -1.97 -21.59
CA THR A 200 1.67 -2.31 -21.20
C THR A 200 1.57 -3.32 -20.06
N ARG A 201 2.70 -3.73 -19.48
CA ARG A 201 2.74 -4.77 -18.43
C ARG A 201 3.15 -4.17 -17.08
N PRO A 202 2.45 -4.51 -15.98
CA PRO A 202 2.94 -4.23 -14.64
C PRO A 202 4.31 -4.89 -14.42
N SER A 203 5.29 -4.09 -14.03
CA SER A 203 6.68 -4.51 -13.76
C SER A 203 7.05 -4.38 -12.29
N GLY A 204 6.20 -3.73 -11.47
CA GLY A 204 6.44 -3.60 -10.05
C GLY A 204 5.20 -3.23 -9.23
N VAL A 205 5.13 -3.78 -8.02
CA VAL A 205 4.20 -3.41 -6.94
C VAL A 205 5.04 -2.96 -5.76
N LEU A 206 4.88 -1.73 -5.32
CA LEU A 206 5.67 -1.08 -4.27
C LEU A 206 4.84 -0.84 -3.01
N ASP A 207 5.51 -0.49 -1.92
CA ASP A 207 4.90 0.02 -0.68
C ASP A 207 3.91 -0.91 0.04
N PHE A 208 4.43 -1.99 0.61
CA PHE A 208 3.65 -2.97 1.39
C PHE A 208 3.42 -2.56 2.85
N TYR A 209 3.75 -1.33 3.27
CA TYR A 209 3.74 -0.95 4.69
C TYR A 209 2.35 -0.69 5.28
N PHE A 210 1.30 -0.84 4.46
CA PHE A 210 -0.09 -0.91 4.90
C PHE A 210 -0.69 -2.33 4.79
N ALA A 211 0.10 -3.30 4.31
CA ALA A 211 -0.40 -4.64 4.10
C ALA A 211 -0.79 -5.32 5.41
N GLY A 212 -1.78 -6.19 5.36
CA GLY A 212 -2.26 -6.92 6.53
C GLY A 212 -3.48 -7.78 6.23
N ALA A 213 -3.95 -8.51 7.22
CA ALA A 213 -5.12 -9.36 7.12
C ALA A 213 -6.41 -8.54 7.18
N ASP A 214 -7.22 -8.61 6.13
CA ASP A 214 -8.56 -8.02 6.08
C ASP A 214 -9.45 -8.71 5.02
N CYS A 215 -10.64 -8.16 4.77
CA CYS A 215 -11.52 -8.56 3.68
C CYS A 215 -10.86 -8.25 2.33
N LEU A 216 -10.74 -9.23 1.44
CA LEU A 216 -10.10 -9.05 0.13
C LEU A 216 -10.85 -8.02 -0.74
N LEU A 217 -12.16 -7.90 -0.55
CA LEU A 217 -12.99 -6.89 -1.21
C LEU A 217 -12.59 -5.45 -0.84
N LEU A 218 -12.06 -5.23 0.37
CA LEU A 218 -11.58 -3.91 0.78
C LEU A 218 -10.44 -3.45 -0.11
N ASP A 219 -9.51 -4.34 -0.44
CA ASP A 219 -8.37 -4.01 -1.28
C ASP A 219 -8.81 -3.70 -2.72
N LEU A 220 -9.75 -4.48 -3.25
CA LEU A 220 -10.34 -4.19 -4.56
C LEU A 220 -11.05 -2.83 -4.57
N ALA A 221 -11.74 -2.47 -3.48
CA ALA A 221 -12.37 -1.16 -3.35
C ALA A 221 -11.34 -0.02 -3.26
N VAL A 222 -10.21 -0.24 -2.57
CA VAL A 222 -9.07 0.71 -2.52
C VAL A 222 -8.53 0.97 -3.93
N VAL A 223 -8.22 -0.09 -4.67
CA VAL A 223 -7.73 0.02 -6.05
C VAL A 223 -8.76 0.72 -6.92
N ALA A 224 -10.03 0.31 -6.84
CA ALA A 224 -11.07 0.89 -7.68
C ALA A 224 -11.32 2.38 -7.37
N ASN A 225 -11.12 2.82 -6.13
CA ASN A 225 -11.30 4.23 -5.74
C ASN A 225 -10.21 5.13 -6.30
N ASP A 226 -8.98 4.62 -6.41
CA ASP A 226 -7.90 5.36 -7.03
C ASP A 226 -7.99 5.22 -8.55
N TRP A 227 -7.94 4.01 -9.10
CA TRP A 227 -7.71 3.74 -10.52
C TRP A 227 -8.88 4.06 -11.46
N CYS A 228 -10.13 3.92 -11.01
CA CYS A 228 -11.28 3.92 -11.91
C CYS A 228 -12.02 5.26 -11.93
N PHE A 229 -11.78 6.05 -12.97
CA PHE A 229 -12.45 7.33 -13.21
C PHE A 229 -13.71 7.24 -14.10
N SER A 230 -14.03 6.04 -14.60
CA SER A 230 -15.21 5.77 -15.43
C SER A 230 -15.80 4.41 -15.11
N ALA A 231 -17.06 4.20 -15.52
CA ALA A 231 -17.72 2.89 -15.41
C ALA A 231 -16.99 1.80 -16.23
N GLU A 232 -16.43 2.18 -17.39
CA GLU A 232 -15.63 1.28 -18.23
C GLU A 232 -14.35 0.83 -17.52
N ALA A 233 -13.61 1.76 -16.91
CA ALA A 233 -12.41 1.43 -16.14
C ALA A 233 -12.73 0.52 -14.95
N LEU A 234 -13.85 0.77 -14.26
CA LEU A 234 -14.31 -0.06 -13.16
C LEU A 234 -14.69 -1.48 -13.61
N ALA A 235 -15.44 -1.60 -14.71
CA ALA A 235 -15.78 -2.90 -15.27
C ALA A 235 -14.53 -3.68 -15.70
N ALA A 236 -13.56 -3.01 -16.32
CA ALA A 236 -12.30 -3.61 -16.72
C ALA A 236 -11.49 -4.12 -15.52
N LEU A 237 -11.36 -3.31 -14.47
CA LEU A 237 -10.70 -3.71 -13.21
C LEU A 237 -11.33 -4.97 -12.62
N VAL A 238 -12.66 -4.95 -12.46
CA VAL A 238 -13.40 -6.06 -11.84
C VAL A 238 -13.33 -7.34 -12.69
N ALA A 239 -13.38 -7.20 -14.03
CA ALA A 239 -13.21 -8.33 -14.94
C ALA A 239 -11.79 -8.93 -14.84
N GLY A 240 -10.76 -8.08 -14.74
CA GLY A 240 -9.37 -8.50 -14.55
C GLY A 240 -9.18 -9.29 -13.25
N TYR A 241 -9.74 -8.78 -12.15
CA TYR A 241 -9.69 -9.42 -10.84
C TYR A 241 -10.45 -10.76 -10.81
N SER A 242 -11.70 -10.75 -11.30
CA SER A 242 -12.59 -11.92 -11.29
C SER A 242 -12.07 -13.07 -12.16
N ASN A 243 -11.24 -12.78 -13.17
CA ASN A 243 -10.56 -13.79 -13.98
C ASN A 243 -9.56 -14.64 -13.17
N VAL A 244 -8.97 -14.06 -12.12
CA VAL A 244 -8.01 -14.75 -11.25
C VAL A 244 -8.69 -15.29 -10.00
N ARG A 245 -9.57 -14.49 -9.40
CA ARG A 245 -10.33 -14.84 -8.20
C ARG A 245 -11.79 -14.43 -8.38
N PRO A 246 -12.70 -15.38 -8.67
CA PRO A 246 -14.12 -15.10 -8.79
C PRO A 246 -14.69 -14.39 -7.56
N LEU A 247 -15.58 -13.42 -7.80
CA LEU A 247 -16.32 -12.69 -6.75
C LEU A 247 -17.66 -13.38 -6.47
N GLY A 248 -17.98 -13.55 -5.19
CA GLY A 248 -19.24 -14.16 -4.74
C GLY A 248 -20.39 -13.16 -4.58
N GLU A 249 -21.61 -13.68 -4.31
CA GLU A 249 -22.80 -12.85 -4.08
C GLU A 249 -22.64 -11.93 -2.86
N ALA A 250 -22.12 -12.43 -1.74
CA ALA A 250 -21.87 -11.62 -0.55
C ALA A 250 -20.90 -10.46 -0.82
N GLU A 251 -19.89 -10.66 -1.69
CA GLU A 251 -18.97 -9.59 -2.09
C GLU A 251 -19.66 -8.57 -3.00
N ALA A 252 -20.52 -9.02 -3.92
CA ALA A 252 -21.29 -8.14 -4.78
C ALA A 252 -22.29 -7.26 -3.98
N GLU A 253 -22.96 -7.85 -2.98
CA GLU A 253 -23.86 -7.13 -2.07
C GLU A 253 -23.13 -6.13 -1.19
N ALA A 254 -21.96 -6.49 -0.66
CA ALA A 254 -21.16 -5.62 0.21
C ALA A 254 -20.39 -4.52 -0.54
N TRP A 255 -20.30 -4.59 -1.88
CA TRP A 255 -19.47 -3.70 -2.68
C TRP A 255 -19.69 -2.20 -2.45
N PRO A 256 -20.94 -1.67 -2.44
CA PRO A 256 -21.15 -0.24 -2.22
C PRO A 256 -20.67 0.20 -0.83
N ALA A 257 -20.87 -0.63 0.19
CA ALA A 257 -20.38 -0.36 1.55
C ALA A 257 -18.85 -0.39 1.61
N MET A 258 -18.21 -1.29 0.86
CA MET A 258 -16.76 -1.43 0.84
C MET A 258 -16.06 -0.28 0.12
N ARG A 259 -16.65 0.25 -0.97
CA ARG A 259 -16.21 1.49 -1.65
C ARG A 259 -16.19 2.69 -0.69
N ARG A 260 -17.24 2.81 0.12
CA ARG A 260 -17.33 3.83 1.19
C ARG A 260 -16.30 3.60 2.28
N ALA A 261 -16.10 2.37 2.74
CA ALA A 261 -15.11 2.03 3.75
C ALA A 261 -13.68 2.41 3.32
N ALA A 262 -13.32 2.10 2.07
CA ALA A 262 -12.03 2.48 1.50
C ALA A 262 -11.88 4.01 1.40
N ALA A 263 -12.91 4.74 0.98
CA ALA A 263 -12.87 6.21 0.93
C ALA A 263 -12.75 6.83 2.33
N LEU A 264 -13.53 6.34 3.31
CA LEU A 264 -13.44 6.75 4.71
C LEU A 264 -12.03 6.56 5.27
N ARG A 265 -11.41 5.40 5.05
CA ARG A 265 -10.06 5.09 5.55
C ARG A 265 -9.04 6.13 5.10
N PHE A 266 -9.03 6.48 3.82
CA PHE A 266 -8.07 7.48 3.32
C PHE A 266 -8.44 8.91 3.70
N TRP A 267 -9.73 9.22 3.85
CA TRP A 267 -10.14 10.50 4.44
C TRP A 267 -9.61 10.65 5.86
N LEU A 268 -9.75 9.61 6.70
CA LEU A 268 -9.22 9.57 8.06
C LEU A 268 -7.69 9.65 8.11
N LEU A 269 -6.98 8.94 7.23
CA LEU A 269 -5.51 9.02 7.14
C LEU A 269 -5.03 10.45 6.87
N ARG A 270 -5.71 11.16 5.96
CA ARG A 270 -5.36 12.54 5.61
C ARG A 270 -5.78 13.54 6.69
N LEU A 271 -6.95 13.35 7.33
CA LEU A 271 -7.38 14.17 8.46
C LEU A 271 -6.46 14.00 9.68
N ASP A 272 -6.08 12.77 10.04
CA ASP A 272 -5.16 12.52 11.15
C ASP A 272 -3.80 13.16 10.87
N ALA A 273 -3.27 13.03 9.65
CA ALA A 273 -2.04 13.72 9.25
C ALA A 273 -2.15 15.25 9.31
N GLN A 274 -3.32 15.82 8.98
CA GLN A 274 -3.58 17.26 9.03
C GLN A 274 -3.69 17.79 10.48
N HIS A 275 -4.42 17.11 11.35
CA HIS A 275 -4.69 17.57 12.71
C HIS A 275 -3.62 17.15 13.72
N ARG A 276 -2.88 16.08 13.42
CA ARG A 276 -1.79 15.56 14.26
C ARG A 276 -0.52 15.41 13.43
N PRO A 277 0.00 16.52 12.85
CA PRO A 277 1.19 16.46 12.03
C PRO A 277 2.36 15.96 12.87
N ARG A 278 3.06 14.95 12.35
CA ARG A 278 4.19 14.34 13.06
C ARG A 278 5.35 15.34 13.10
N ALA A 279 5.86 15.61 14.30
CA ALA A 279 6.96 16.55 14.50
C ALA A 279 8.23 16.15 13.70
N GLY A 280 8.82 17.14 13.01
CA GLY A 280 10.11 17.03 12.32
C GLY A 280 10.06 16.51 10.88
N ALA A 281 8.89 16.22 10.33
CA ALA A 281 8.76 15.78 8.95
C ALA A 281 8.22 16.92 8.07
N VAL A 282 8.94 17.24 6.99
CA VAL A 282 8.39 17.98 5.85
C VAL A 282 7.41 17.02 5.14
N VAL A 283 6.27 16.75 5.78
CA VAL A 283 5.23 15.90 5.21
C VAL A 283 4.41 16.76 4.28
N THR A 284 4.40 16.43 3.00
CA THR A 284 3.35 16.91 2.10
C THR A 284 2.04 16.29 2.58
N ILE A 285 1.23 17.07 3.30
CA ILE A 285 -0.10 16.65 3.73
C ILE A 285 -0.98 16.61 2.47
N LYS A 286 -1.40 15.41 2.05
CA LYS A 286 -2.35 15.25 0.94
C LYS A 286 -3.71 15.79 1.39
N ASP A 287 -4.37 16.54 0.51
CA ASP A 287 -5.67 17.18 0.78
C ASP A 287 -6.75 16.13 1.14
N PRO A 288 -7.34 16.15 2.36
CA PRO A 288 -8.39 15.20 2.74
C PRO A 288 -9.66 15.33 1.89
N GLU A 289 -9.92 16.48 1.27
CA GLU A 289 -11.16 16.78 0.56
C GLU A 289 -11.39 15.87 -0.66
N GLN A 290 -10.33 15.33 -1.26
CA GLN A 290 -10.44 14.36 -2.34
C GLN A 290 -11.26 13.13 -1.91
N PHE A 291 -10.93 12.54 -0.76
CA PHE A 291 -11.59 11.32 -0.29
C PHE A 291 -12.92 11.60 0.41
N ARG A 292 -13.09 12.80 0.99
CA ARG A 292 -14.40 13.27 1.45
C ARG A 292 -15.41 13.34 0.30
N ARG A 293 -15.09 14.04 -0.79
CA ARG A 293 -15.96 14.14 -1.97
C ARG A 293 -16.25 12.78 -2.58
N LEU A 294 -15.24 11.90 -2.63
CA LEU A 294 -15.42 10.55 -3.11
C LEU A 294 -16.42 9.76 -2.24
N LEU A 295 -16.28 9.85 -0.90
CA LEU A 295 -17.20 9.24 0.04
C LEU A 295 -18.64 9.76 -0.13
N GLU A 296 -18.81 11.08 -0.18
CA GLU A 296 -20.11 11.72 -0.42
C GLU A 296 -20.74 11.24 -1.73
N SER A 297 -19.95 11.12 -2.80
CA SER A 297 -20.44 10.62 -4.09
C SER A 297 -21.00 9.19 -4.00
N PHE A 298 -20.33 8.28 -3.27
CA PHE A 298 -20.80 6.91 -3.09
C PHE A 298 -22.01 6.81 -2.17
N ARG A 299 -22.16 7.73 -1.22
CA ARG A 299 -23.36 7.85 -0.39
C ARG A 299 -24.58 8.28 -1.21
N LEU A 300 -24.40 9.23 -2.13
CA LEU A 300 -25.47 9.76 -2.97
C LEU A 300 -25.89 8.80 -4.09
N ALA A 301 -24.92 8.13 -4.70
CA ALA A 301 -25.15 7.22 -5.82
C ALA A 301 -24.39 5.89 -5.61
N PRO A 302 -24.98 4.93 -4.88
CA PRO A 302 -24.39 3.60 -4.72
C PRO A 302 -24.31 2.88 -6.07
N THR A 303 -23.10 2.62 -6.54
CA THR A 303 -22.87 1.85 -7.78
C THR A 303 -22.70 0.37 -7.43
N PRO A 304 -23.49 -0.55 -8.02
CA PRO A 304 -23.32 -1.97 -7.81
C PRO A 304 -21.97 -2.45 -8.37
N LEU A 305 -21.50 -3.61 -7.90
CA LEU A 305 -20.34 -4.27 -8.48
C LEU A 305 -20.67 -4.62 -9.95
N PRO A 306 -19.84 -4.22 -10.94
CA PRO A 306 -20.00 -4.67 -12.32
C PRO A 306 -20.03 -6.20 -12.39
N ARG A 307 -20.91 -6.74 -13.23
CA ARG A 307 -21.00 -8.17 -13.54
C ARG A 307 -20.23 -8.50 -14.80
#